data_AF-A0AA36MC14-F1
#
_entry.id   AF-A0AA36MC14-F1
#
_cell.length_a   1.000
_cell.length_b   1.000
_cell.length_c   1.000
_cell.angle_alpha   90.00
_cell.angle_beta   90.00
_cell.angle_gamma   90.00
#
_symmetry.space_group_name_H-M   'P 1'
#
loop_
_entity.id
_entity.type
_entity.pdbx_description
1 polymer ?
#
loop_
_entity_poly.entity_id
_entity_poly.type
_entity_poly.pdbx_seq_one_letter_code
_entity_poly.pdbx_strand_id
1 'polypeptide(L)' 'MLEEECPLVENGPILEIAEKICEFCHELTSHEKPNMRAECRAHCFSTDAFRACVNIFAAPTRRQSTRSRHRIRHIWS' A
#
# COMPACT_ATOMS: atom_id res chain seq x y z
N MET A 1 -10.03 -8.18 -25.88
CA MET A 1 -9.96 -7.18 -24.80
C MET A 1 -8.49 -6.98 -24.54
N LEU A 2 -7.99 -5.74 -24.67
CA LEU A 2 -6.56 -5.42 -24.61
C LEU A 2 -5.99 -5.90 -23.27
N GLU A 3 -5.30 -7.04 -23.28
CA GLU A 3 -4.27 -7.34 -22.29
C GLU A 3 -3.17 -6.33 -22.58
N GLU A 4 -3.35 -5.12 -22.06
CA GLU A 4 -2.30 -4.11 -21.99
C GLU A 4 -1.11 -4.80 -21.31
N GLU A 5 -0.06 -5.05 -22.09
CA GLU A 5 1.18 -5.70 -21.68
C GLU A 5 1.59 -5.18 -20.30
N CYS A 6 1.45 -5.99 -19.26
CA CYS A 6 1.70 -5.54 -17.89
C CYS A 6 3.20 -5.15 -17.81
N PRO A 7 3.55 -3.86 -17.62
CA PRO A 7 4.95 -3.41 -17.75
C PRO A 7 5.91 -4.05 -16.73
N LEU A 8 5.33 -4.67 -15.70
CA LEU A 8 6.06 -5.45 -14.69
C LEU A 8 6.59 -6.78 -15.24
N VAL A 9 6.04 -7.31 -16.34
CA VAL A 9 6.50 -8.56 -16.98
C VAL A 9 7.93 -8.41 -17.50
N GLU A 10 8.31 -7.23 -18.00
CA GLU A 10 9.69 -6.95 -18.41
C GLU A 10 10.66 -6.87 -17.21
N ASN A 11 10.12 -6.67 -16.00
CA ASN A 11 10.86 -6.56 -14.75
C ASN A 11 10.48 -7.70 -13.79
N GLY A 12 10.82 -8.93 -14.18
CA GLY A 12 10.51 -10.16 -13.43
C GLY A 12 10.67 -10.09 -11.90
N PRO A 13 11.77 -9.53 -11.36
CA PRO A 13 11.92 -9.37 -9.91
C PRO A 13 10.87 -8.47 -9.25
N ILE A 14 10.44 -7.38 -9.93
CA ILE A 14 9.42 -6.47 -9.41
C ILE A 14 8.05 -7.16 -9.45
N LEU A 15 7.77 -7.89 -10.54
CA LEU A 15 6.56 -8.71 -10.64
C LEU A 15 6.49 -9.73 -9.50
N GLU A 16 7.58 -10.46 -9.22
CA GLU A 16 7.63 -11.43 -8.13
C GLU A 16 7.34 -10.78 -6.76
N ILE A 17 7.88 -9.59 -6.50
CA ILE A 17 7.60 -8.85 -5.27
C ILE A 17 6.12 -8.45 -5.19
N ALA A 18 5.55 -7.92 -6.29
CA ALA A 18 4.15 -7.53 -6.34
C ALA A 18 3.22 -8.73 -6.10
N GLU A 19 3.58 -9.89 -6.66
CA GLU A 19 2.91 -11.16 -6.46
C GLU A 19 2.93 -11.61 -4.99
N LYS A 20 4.10 -11.53 -4.35
CA LYS A 20 4.27 -11.89 -2.93
C LYS A 20 3.50 -10.95 -2.01
N ILE A 21 3.45 -9.66 -2.32
CA ILE A 21 2.65 -8.68 -1.58
C ILE A 21 1.17 -9.08 -1.62
N CYS A 22 0.63 -9.45 -2.78
CA CYS A 22 -0.76 -9.87 -2.91
C CYS A 22 -1.05 -11.19 -2.17
N GLU A 23 -0.10 -12.13 -2.15
CA GLU A 23 -0.21 -13.38 -1.37
C GLU A 23 -0.30 -13.10 0.13
N PHE A 24 0.67 -12.41 0.70
CA PHE A 24 0.70 -12.14 2.14
C PHE A 24 -0.47 -11.25 2.58
N CYS A 25 -0.84 -10.27 1.77
CA CYS A 25 -2.00 -9.43 2.03
C CYS A 25 -3.31 -10.24 2.08
N HIS A 26 -3.47 -11.20 1.17
CA HIS A 26 -4.61 -12.11 1.21
C HIS A 26 -4.59 -12.99 2.45
N GLU A 27 -3.46 -13.57 2.83
CA GLU A 27 -3.36 -14.38 4.06
C GLU A 27 -3.83 -13.59 5.29
N LEU A 28 -3.40 -12.34 5.43
CA LEU A 28 -3.78 -11.46 6.54
C LEU A 28 -5.26 -11.03 6.53
N THR A 29 -5.89 -10.95 5.35
CA THR A 29 -7.23 -10.37 5.20
C THR A 29 -8.30 -11.35 4.73
N SER A 30 -7.94 -12.62 4.49
CA SER A 30 -8.77 -13.65 3.87
C SER A 30 -10.11 -13.88 4.57
N HIS A 31 -10.15 -13.71 5.89
CA HIS A 31 -11.37 -13.82 6.69
C HIS A 31 -12.43 -12.77 6.31
N GLU A 32 -12.01 -11.57 5.89
CA GLU A 32 -12.90 -10.47 5.52
C GLU A 32 -13.02 -10.30 4.01
N LYS A 33 -11.92 -10.54 3.28
CA LYS A 33 -11.80 -10.34 1.84
C LYS A 33 -11.18 -11.57 1.17
N PRO A 34 -11.98 -12.63 0.92
CA PRO A 34 -11.48 -13.90 0.39
C PRO A 34 -10.88 -13.77 -1.02
N ASN A 35 -11.30 -12.77 -1.81
CA ASN A 35 -10.81 -12.55 -3.16
C ASN A 35 -9.65 -11.53 -3.25
N MET A 36 -9.07 -11.11 -2.12
CA MET A 36 -8.05 -10.06 -2.06
C MET A 36 -6.88 -10.30 -3.03
N ARG A 37 -6.39 -11.54 -3.14
CA ARG A 37 -5.26 -11.87 -4.03
C ARG A 37 -5.58 -11.57 -5.50
N ALA A 38 -6.80 -11.89 -5.95
CA ALA A 38 -7.22 -11.66 -7.33
C ALA A 38 -7.45 -10.16 -7.60
N GLU A 39 -8.12 -9.46 -6.69
CA GLU A 39 -8.35 -8.01 -6.78
C GLU A 39 -7.03 -7.21 -6.75
N CYS A 40 -6.06 -7.68 -5.99
CA CYS A 40 -4.72 -7.09 -5.89
C CYS A 40 -3.93 -7.18 -7.20
N ARG A 41 -4.01 -8.31 -7.92
CA ARG A 41 -3.29 -8.54 -9.19
C ARG A 41 -3.97 -7.90 -10.40
N ALA A 42 -5.26 -7.57 -10.29
CA ALA A 42 -6.03 -7.04 -11.40
C ALA A 42 -5.40 -5.76 -11.98
N HIS A 43 -5.64 -5.54 -13.27
CA HIS A 43 -5.15 -4.35 -13.99
C HIS A 43 -3.64 -4.09 -13.79
N CYS A 44 -2.82 -5.14 -13.82
CA CYS A 44 -1.36 -5.03 -13.62
C CYS A 44 -1.00 -4.29 -12.31
N PHE A 45 -1.61 -4.72 -11.19
CA PHE A 45 -1.35 -4.16 -9.85
C PHE A 45 -1.66 -2.65 -9.73
N SER A 46 -2.46 -2.07 -10.64
CA SER A 46 -2.84 -0.66 -10.60
C SER A 46 -4.08 -0.39 -9.76
N THR A 47 -4.45 -1.29 -8.85
CA THR A 47 -5.69 -1.22 -8.06
C THR A 47 -5.46 -0.60 -6.69
N ASP A 48 -6.55 -0.09 -6.09
CA ASP A 48 -6.51 0.36 -4.70
C ASP A 48 -6.29 -0.80 -3.73
N ALA A 49 -6.68 -2.03 -4.11
CA ALA A 49 -6.33 -3.24 -3.37
C ALA A 49 -4.81 -3.42 -3.28
N PHE A 50 -4.08 -3.31 -4.40
CA PHE A 50 -2.61 -3.39 -4.38
C PHE A 50 -1.99 -2.30 -3.51
N ARG A 51 -2.45 -1.05 -3.64
CA ARG A 51 -1.97 0.08 -2.81
C ARG A 51 -2.20 -0.18 -1.32
N ALA A 52 -3.37 -0.68 -0.95
CA ALA A 52 -3.68 -1.04 0.42
C ALA A 52 -2.74 -2.16 0.92
N CYS A 53 -2.50 -3.19 0.11
CA CYS A 53 -1.59 -4.27 0.45
C CYS A 53 -0.15 -3.79 0.65
N VAL A 54 0.38 -2.93 -0.23
CA VAL A 54 1.72 -2.32 -0.06
C VAL A 54 1.80 -1.54 1.26
N ASN A 55 0.75 -0.79 1.61
CA ASN A 55 0.71 0.01 2.83
C ASN A 55 0.73 -0.82 4.12
N ILE A 56 0.33 -2.09 4.09
CA ILE A 56 0.47 -3.00 5.24
C ILE A 56 1.95 -3.25 5.56
N PHE A 57 2.79 -3.34 4.53
CA PHE A 57 4.23 -3.61 4.65
C PHE A 57 5.08 -2.35 4.68
N ALA A 58 4.52 -1.19 4.33
CA ALA A 58 5.22 0.08 4.39
C ALA A 58 5.48 0.49 5.85
N ALA A 59 6.72 0.90 6.14
CA ALA A 59 7.01 1.52 7.43
C ALA A 59 6.10 2.74 7.61
N PRO A 60 5.50 2.95 8.80
CA PRO A 60 4.69 4.13 9.04
C PRO A 60 5.58 5.34 8.78
N THR A 61 5.24 6.12 7.75
CA THR A 61 5.89 7.40 7.51
C THR A 61 5.68 8.19 8.79
N ARG A 62 6.72 8.45 9.58
CA ARG A 62 6.64 9.41 10.68
C ARG A 62 6.21 10.71 10.03
N ARG A 63 4.92 11.02 10.06
CA ARG A 63 4.44 12.38 9.86
C ARG A 63 5.09 13.14 11.00
N GLN A 64 6.24 13.76 10.74
CA GLN A 64 6.75 14.79 11.63
C GLN A 64 5.66 15.84 11.66
N SER A 65 4.85 15.79 12.72
CA SER A 65 3.98 16.88 13.14
C SER A 65 4.89 18.07 13.43
N THR A 66 5.31 18.77 12.39
CA THR A 66 5.90 20.10 12.48
C THR A 66 4.76 21.12 12.47
N ARG A 67 3.79 20.96 13.38
CA ARG A 67 2.83 22.02 13.65
C ARG A 67 2.19 21.90 15.03
N SER A 68 2.96 22.25 16.05
CA SER A 68 2.43 23.08 17.14
C SER A 68 3.56 23.84 17.86
N ARG A 69 4.09 24.89 17.22
CA ARG A 69 4.63 26.03 17.98
C ARG A 69 3.41 26.81 18.50
N HIS A 70 2.90 26.46 19.66
CA HIS A 70 2.15 27.40 20.50
C HIS A 70 3.04 27.75 21.68
N ARG A 71 3.90 28.74 21.45
CA ARG A 71 4.59 29.48 22.51
C ARG A 71 3.75 30.74 22.75
N ILE A 72 2.72 30.64 23.59
CA ILE A 72 2.13 31.84 24.18
C ILE A 72 2.59 31.90 25.64
N ARG A 73 3.54 32.81 25.85
CA ARG A 73 3.93 33.34 27.15
C ARG A 73 2.79 34.25 27.63
N HIS A 74 2.07 33.87 28.67
CA HIS A 74 1.41 34.80 29.59
C HIS A 74 2.16 34.55 30.93
N ILE A 75 3.04 35.40 31.48
CA ILE A 75 3.10 36.86 31.67
C ILE A 75 1.88 37.41 32.44
N TRP A 76 2.04 37.42 33.77
CA TRP A 76 1.52 38.32 34.82
C TRP A 76 -0.01 38.46 35.00
N SER A 77 -0.50 37.90 36.12
CA SER A 77 -1.42 38.56 37.07
C SER A 77 -1.19 37.97 38.46
#